data_AF-A0A3B1C3Y0-F1
#
_entry.id   AF-A0A3B1C3Y0-F1
#
_cell.length_a   1.000
_cell.length_b   1.000
_cell.length_c   1.000
_cell.angle_alpha   90.00
_cell.angle_beta   90.00
_cell.angle_gamma   90.00
#
_symmetry.space_group_name_H-M   'P 1'
#
loop_
_entity.id
_entity.type
_entity.pdbx_description
1 polymer ?
#
loop_
_entity_poly.entity_id
_entity_poly.type
_entity_poly.pdbx_seq_one_letter_code
_entity_poly.pdbx_strand_id
1 'polypeptide(L)'
;MAIIKATKTPARSAPISETSILGWLQKNLFSSAFNTVLTLFTAYIIYLAVNGVYIWGFVDATFVAETRRECYDNSLTGACWAGVIDWLDNIFYGRYPREELWRINFGGILLAFWMAPLWIARAKGKVLVGASVVLFYPFLAGYLFSGGDKGLFMQLMISGAIVAFAINMANTIAGIIKQQSIAQFVIKSLGQTNATDKTQRNLLIALVAVGFAAAYLWQSSWTVEFVTWTKWGGLFLTLVISGIGIASAMPGGIILALGRRSKLPVLRVLSTGFIEIFRSVPLITVLFMATTMFPLFMPEGFVLNKLVQVIIAVVLFNAC
;
A
#
# COMPACT_ATOMS: atom_id res chain seq x y z
N MET A 1 -36.65 47.51 -13.82
CA MET A 1 -35.87 47.56 -15.08
C MET A 1 -34.40 47.28 -14.76
N ALA A 2 -33.91 46.10 -15.12
CA ALA A 2 -32.47 45.80 -15.07
C ALA A 2 -31.87 46.20 -16.43
N ILE A 3 -30.83 47.03 -16.42
CA ILE A 3 -30.16 47.47 -17.66
C ILE A 3 -29.29 46.32 -18.15
N ILE A 4 -29.79 45.55 -19.12
CA ILE A 4 -29.01 44.50 -19.80
C ILE A 4 -28.25 45.15 -20.96
N LYS A 5 -26.93 45.34 -20.81
CA LYS A 5 -26.06 45.76 -21.93
C LYS A 5 -25.88 44.59 -22.91
N ALA A 6 -26.24 44.79 -24.17
CA ALA A 6 -26.21 43.76 -25.23
C ALA A 6 -24.80 43.39 -25.75
N THR A 7 -23.76 44.12 -25.37
CA THR A 7 -22.38 43.89 -25.81
C THR A 7 -21.56 43.21 -24.71
N LYS A 8 -21.00 42.03 -25.00
CA LYS A 8 -20.04 41.36 -24.10
C LYS A 8 -18.83 42.26 -23.88
N THR A 9 -18.61 42.67 -22.63
CA THR A 9 -17.39 43.39 -22.23
C THR A 9 -16.17 42.51 -22.55
N PRO A 10 -15.10 43.04 -23.17
CA PRO A 10 -13.91 42.25 -23.44
C PRO A 10 -13.32 41.72 -22.12
N ALA A 11 -12.83 40.47 -22.15
CA ALA A 11 -12.24 39.86 -20.98
C ALA A 11 -11.02 40.67 -20.52
N ARG A 12 -11.09 41.25 -19.33
CA ARG A 12 -9.94 41.92 -18.70
C ARG A 12 -9.00 40.87 -18.15
N SER A 13 -7.69 41.06 -18.31
CA SER A 13 -6.70 40.22 -17.63
C SER A 13 -6.95 40.25 -16.13
N ALA A 14 -6.85 39.09 -15.48
CA ALA A 14 -7.03 38.99 -14.04
C ALA A 14 -6.06 39.95 -13.32
N PRO A 15 -6.47 40.58 -12.20
CA PRO A 15 -5.64 41.53 -11.48
C PRO A 15 -4.31 40.89 -11.07
N ILE A 16 -3.22 41.65 -11.11
CA ILE A 16 -1.88 41.17 -10.71
C ILE A 16 -1.87 40.65 -9.27
N SER A 17 -2.77 41.15 -8.42
CA SER A 17 -2.98 40.65 -7.04
C SER A 17 -3.47 39.20 -6.97
N GLU A 18 -4.04 38.66 -8.04
CA GLU A 18 -4.57 37.28 -8.10
C GLU A 18 -3.73 36.36 -8.99
N THR A 19 -2.90 36.92 -9.89
CA THR A 19 -2.05 36.14 -10.79
C THR A 19 -0.60 36.05 -10.36
N SER A 20 -0.12 36.93 -9.46
CA SER A 20 1.28 36.99 -9.04
C SER A 20 1.51 36.41 -7.65
N ILE A 21 2.69 35.81 -7.45
CA ILE A 21 3.16 35.30 -6.15
C ILE A 21 3.22 36.45 -5.12
N LEU A 22 3.69 37.63 -5.54
CA LEU A 22 3.73 38.84 -4.70
C LEU A 22 2.34 39.28 -4.26
N GLY A 23 1.36 39.24 -5.16
CA GLY A 23 -0.05 39.51 -4.85
C GLY A 23 -0.63 38.53 -3.85
N TRP A 24 -0.30 37.24 -3.98
CA TRP A 24 -0.68 36.21 -3.02
C TRP A 24 -0.05 36.42 -1.64
N LEU A 25 1.25 36.76 -1.58
CA LEU A 25 1.95 37.05 -0.31
C LEU A 25 1.34 38.25 0.41
N GLN A 26 1.10 39.35 -0.31
CA GLN A 26 0.47 40.54 0.26
C GLN A 26 -0.95 40.24 0.76
N LYS A 27 -1.74 39.48 0.00
CA LYS A 27 -3.13 39.16 0.35
C LYS A 27 -3.25 38.18 1.53
N ASN A 28 -2.33 37.21 1.66
CA ASN A 28 -2.45 36.14 2.66
C ASN A 28 -1.57 36.36 3.90
N LEU A 29 -0.35 36.90 3.75
CA LEU A 29 0.62 37.05 4.85
C LEU A 29 0.72 38.49 5.37
N PHE A 30 0.71 39.47 4.47
CA PHE A 30 0.96 40.89 4.79
C PHE A 30 -0.28 41.78 4.64
N SER A 31 -1.47 41.23 4.84
CA SER A 31 -2.73 41.92 4.56
C SER A 31 -3.10 43.03 5.55
N SER A 32 -2.50 43.02 6.74
CA SER A 32 -2.65 44.04 7.78
C SER A 32 -1.36 44.22 8.56
N ALA A 33 -1.24 45.31 9.34
CA ALA A 33 -0.08 45.55 10.20
C ALA A 33 0.10 44.42 11.24
N PHE A 34 -0.99 43.93 11.84
CA PHE A 34 -0.96 42.80 12.75
C PHE A 34 -0.50 41.51 12.06
N ASN A 35 -1.04 41.19 10.87
CA ASN A 35 -0.65 40.00 10.12
C ASN A 35 0.81 40.07 9.66
N THR A 36 1.31 41.27 9.35
CA THR A 36 2.71 41.50 9.02
C THR A 36 3.62 41.19 10.21
N VAL A 37 3.31 41.71 11.39
CA VAL A 37 4.06 41.43 12.63
C VAL A 37 4.00 39.94 12.97
N LEU A 38 2.80 39.33 12.91
CA LEU A 38 2.61 37.91 13.18
C LEU A 38 3.39 37.04 12.19
N THR A 39 3.38 37.38 10.91
CA THR A 39 4.15 36.68 9.86
C THR A 39 5.64 36.77 10.12
N LEU A 40 6.18 37.96 10.39
CA LEU A 40 7.61 38.13 10.65
C LEU A 40 8.04 37.40 11.92
N PHE A 41 7.24 37.48 12.99
CA PHE A 41 7.50 36.76 14.23
C PHE A 41 7.47 35.24 14.03
N THR A 42 6.49 34.73 13.30
CA THR A 42 6.38 33.30 12.99
C THR A 42 7.54 32.84 12.11
N ALA A 43 7.90 33.61 11.08
CA ALA A 43 9.04 33.33 10.24
C ALA A 43 10.35 33.32 11.04
N TYR A 44 10.50 34.20 12.02
CA TYR A 44 11.65 34.22 12.91
C TYR A 44 11.71 32.98 13.81
N ILE A 45 10.59 32.53 14.39
CA ILE A 45 10.53 31.27 15.14
C ILE A 45 10.88 30.07 14.25
N ILE A 46 10.32 30.01 13.04
CA ILE A 46 10.64 28.95 12.07
C ILE A 46 12.13 28.98 11.76
N TYR A 47 12.70 30.16 11.53
CA TYR A 47 14.14 30.31 11.30
C TYR A 47 14.96 29.76 12.47
N LEU A 48 14.64 30.12 13.72
CA LEU A 48 15.34 29.60 14.89
C LEU A 48 15.22 28.08 15.01
N ALA A 49 14.02 27.52 14.81
CA ALA A 49 13.78 26.09 14.88
C ALA A 49 14.53 25.34 13.77
N VAL A 50 14.44 25.81 12.53
CA VAL A 50 15.13 25.21 11.38
C VAL A 50 16.64 25.30 11.55
N ASN A 51 17.16 26.45 11.96
CA ASN A 51 18.58 26.63 12.22
C ASN A 51 19.07 25.69 13.34
N GLY A 52 18.30 25.57 14.43
CA GLY A 52 18.61 24.64 15.52
C GLY A 52 18.63 23.18 15.07
N VAL A 53 17.63 22.74 14.31
CA VAL A 53 17.56 21.37 13.75
C VAL A 53 18.68 21.13 12.75
N TYR A 54 19.04 22.13 11.94
CA TYR A 54 20.11 22.03 10.97
C TYR A 54 21.48 21.88 11.65
N ILE A 55 21.76 22.71 12.65
CA ILE A 55 23.00 22.63 13.41
C ILE A 55 23.08 21.28 14.14
N TRP A 56 22.04 20.92 14.89
CA TRP A 56 21.96 19.65 15.61
C TRP A 56 22.10 18.42 14.69
N GLY A 57 21.36 18.40 13.58
CA GLY A 57 21.18 17.23 12.73
C GLY A 57 22.23 17.06 11.64
N PHE A 58 22.96 18.11 11.28
CA PHE A 58 23.92 18.07 10.16
C PHE A 58 25.28 18.69 10.48
N VAL A 59 25.32 19.84 11.16
CA VAL A 59 26.59 20.53 11.43
C VAL A 59 27.35 19.85 12.55
N ASP A 60 26.68 19.63 13.68
CA ASP A 60 27.28 19.04 14.89
C ASP A 60 27.09 17.52 14.94
N ALA A 61 26.51 16.90 13.91
CA ALA A 61 26.11 15.49 13.96
C ALA A 61 27.27 14.51 13.71
N THR A 62 27.21 13.36 14.38
CA THR A 62 28.18 12.28 14.24
C THR A 62 27.60 11.14 13.39
N PHE A 63 28.17 10.92 12.21
CA PHE A 63 27.70 9.90 11.25
C PHE A 63 28.43 8.56 11.35
N VAL A 64 29.64 8.55 11.91
CA VAL A 64 30.45 7.34 12.10
C VAL A 64 30.94 7.30 13.54
N ALA A 65 30.61 6.22 14.25
CA ALA A 65 31.06 5.94 15.61
C ALA A 65 30.87 4.44 15.88
N GLU A 66 31.84 3.79 16.52
CA GLU A 66 31.76 2.37 16.90
C GLU A 66 30.97 2.18 18.19
N THR A 67 30.91 3.20 19.05
CA THR A 67 30.19 3.14 20.32
C THR A 67 29.37 4.38 20.58
N ARG A 68 28.34 4.23 21.42
CA ARG A 68 27.53 5.37 21.91
C ARG A 68 28.38 6.44 22.60
N ARG A 69 29.48 6.06 23.27
CA ARG A 69 30.37 6.99 23.98
C ARG A 69 31.13 7.87 23.01
N GLU A 70 31.72 7.26 21.98
CA GLU A 70 32.42 7.97 20.91
C GLU A 70 31.51 9.00 20.22
N CYS A 71 30.22 8.69 20.10
CA CYS A 71 29.24 9.64 19.58
C CYS A 71 29.16 10.94 20.40
N TYR A 72 29.19 10.84 21.74
CA TYR A 72 29.20 11.98 22.66
C TYR A 72 30.56 12.68 22.74
N ASP A 73 31.65 11.93 22.52
CA ASP A 73 33.01 12.49 22.50
C ASP A 73 33.22 13.39 21.27
N ASN A 74 32.64 13.00 20.12
CA ASN A 74 32.68 13.80 18.90
C ASN A 74 31.79 15.04 18.97
N SER A 75 30.60 14.90 19.55
CA SER A 75 29.66 16.01 19.73
C SER A 75 28.67 15.72 20.85
N LEU A 76 28.72 16.53 21.91
CA LEU A 76 27.82 16.39 23.05
C LEU A 76 26.38 16.79 22.70
N THR A 77 26.23 17.78 21.83
CA THR A 77 24.95 18.41 21.49
C THR A 77 24.37 17.95 20.18
N GLY A 78 25.14 17.34 19.29
CA GLY A 78 24.69 16.92 17.96
C GLY A 78 23.95 15.60 17.92
N ALA A 79 23.34 15.32 16.77
CA ALA A 79 22.65 14.06 16.51
C ALA A 79 23.65 12.91 16.35
N CYS A 80 23.33 11.77 16.97
CA CYS A 80 24.09 10.53 16.79
C CYS A 80 23.48 9.69 15.66
N TRP A 81 23.83 9.99 14.40
CA TRP A 81 23.32 9.24 13.25
C TRP A 81 23.91 7.84 13.12
N ALA A 82 25.15 7.63 13.56
CA ALA A 82 25.80 6.32 13.55
C ALA A 82 24.91 5.24 14.20
N GLY A 83 24.42 5.51 15.43
CA GLY A 83 23.53 4.57 16.13
C GLY A 83 22.16 4.39 15.48
N VAL A 84 21.62 5.42 14.80
CA VAL A 84 20.36 5.32 14.05
C VAL A 84 20.53 4.44 12.83
N ILE A 85 21.65 4.59 12.10
CA ILE A 85 22.00 3.80 10.91
C ILE A 85 22.20 2.32 11.31
N ASP A 86 22.93 2.06 12.39
CA ASP A 86 23.14 0.69 12.89
C ASP A 86 21.83 0.02 13.35
N TRP A 87 20.90 0.81 13.89
CA TRP A 87 19.60 0.32 14.36
C TRP A 87 18.52 0.32 13.26
N LEU A 88 18.82 0.77 12.05
CA LEU A 88 17.84 0.99 10.99
C LEU A 88 17.07 -0.30 10.65
N ASP A 89 17.76 -1.44 10.58
CA ASP A 89 17.11 -2.71 10.31
C ASP A 89 16.11 -3.12 11.41
N ASN A 90 16.34 -2.75 12.67
CA ASN A 90 15.38 -2.97 13.75
C ASN A 90 14.16 -2.06 13.62
N ILE A 91 14.35 -0.82 13.12
CA ILE A 91 13.24 0.12 12.87
C ILE A 91 12.37 -0.40 11.72
N PHE A 92 12.98 -0.87 10.64
CA PHE A 92 12.26 -1.32 9.45
C PHE A 92 11.67 -2.73 9.62
N TYR A 93 12.45 -3.69 10.11
CA TYR A 93 12.06 -5.12 10.10
C TYR A 93 11.80 -5.70 11.49
N GLY A 94 12.05 -4.94 12.56
CA GLY A 94 11.94 -5.43 13.92
C GLY A 94 12.96 -6.53 14.21
N ARG A 95 12.51 -7.65 14.79
CA ARG A 95 13.36 -8.79 15.20
C ARG A 95 13.47 -9.86 14.12
N TYR A 96 13.18 -9.53 12.87
CA TYR A 96 13.26 -10.46 11.76
C TYR A 96 14.74 -10.90 11.54
N PRO A 97 15.01 -12.20 11.29
CA PRO A 97 16.38 -12.69 11.10
C PRO A 97 17.11 -11.94 9.98
N ARG A 98 18.35 -11.50 10.26
CA ARG A 98 19.14 -10.64 9.35
C ARG A 98 19.46 -11.30 8.02
N GLU A 99 19.82 -12.58 8.06
CA GLU A 99 20.07 -13.40 6.86
C GLU A 99 18.84 -13.52 5.95
N GLU A 100 17.62 -13.29 6.48
CA GLU A 100 16.37 -13.51 5.77
C GLU A 100 15.65 -12.22 5.35
N LEU A 101 16.26 -11.05 5.60
CA LEU A 101 15.69 -9.75 5.21
C LEU A 101 15.46 -9.64 3.70
N TRP A 102 16.23 -10.36 2.90
CA TRP A 102 16.05 -10.40 1.45
C TRP A 102 14.64 -10.83 1.04
N ARG A 103 13.96 -11.68 1.84
CA ARG A 103 12.60 -12.15 1.54
C ARG A 103 11.57 -11.03 1.63
N ILE A 104 11.72 -10.17 2.64
CA ILE A 104 10.87 -8.99 2.84
C ILE A 104 11.12 -7.99 1.71
N ASN A 105 12.39 -7.70 1.44
CA ASN A 105 12.77 -6.76 0.38
C ASN A 105 12.33 -7.25 -0.99
N PHE A 106 12.53 -8.53 -1.30
CA PHE A 106 12.07 -9.15 -2.53
C PHE A 106 10.55 -9.08 -2.66
N GLY A 107 9.79 -9.38 -1.59
CA GLY A 107 8.34 -9.23 -1.60
C GLY A 107 7.89 -7.79 -1.86
N GLY A 108 8.51 -6.80 -1.19
CA GLY A 108 8.22 -5.38 -1.41
C GLY A 108 8.54 -4.91 -2.83
N ILE A 109 9.70 -5.31 -3.37
CA ILE A 109 10.09 -5.04 -4.76
C ILE A 109 9.09 -5.69 -5.71
N LEU A 110 8.75 -6.96 -5.49
CA LEU A 110 7.79 -7.69 -6.30
C LEU A 110 6.42 -6.99 -6.31
N LEU A 111 5.95 -6.48 -5.17
CA LEU A 111 4.73 -5.69 -5.10
C LEU A 111 4.84 -4.41 -5.93
N ALA A 112 5.94 -3.67 -5.80
CA ALA A 112 6.16 -2.44 -6.56
C ALA A 112 6.13 -2.72 -8.08
N PHE A 113 6.82 -3.78 -8.53
CA PHE A 113 6.79 -4.22 -9.93
C PHE A 113 5.40 -4.68 -10.37
N TRP A 114 4.66 -5.41 -9.53
CA TRP A 114 3.31 -5.86 -9.85
C TRP A 114 2.34 -4.68 -9.98
N MET A 115 2.47 -3.66 -9.14
CA MET A 115 1.62 -2.48 -9.20
C MET A 115 2.05 -1.47 -10.27
N ALA A 116 3.33 -1.46 -10.71
CA ALA A 116 3.88 -0.51 -11.67
C ALA A 116 3.01 -0.27 -12.93
N PRO A 117 2.37 -1.28 -13.55
CA PRO A 117 1.47 -1.07 -14.70
C PRO A 117 0.29 -0.12 -14.44
N LEU A 118 -0.15 0.03 -13.20
CA LEU A 118 -1.26 0.93 -12.86
C LEU A 118 -0.92 2.40 -13.19
N TRP A 119 0.35 2.79 -13.01
CA TRP A 119 0.85 4.13 -13.31
C TRP A 119 1.29 4.33 -14.76
N ILE A 120 1.41 3.26 -15.54
CA ILE A 120 1.76 3.35 -16.96
C ILE A 120 0.50 3.65 -17.78
N ALA A 121 0.46 4.79 -18.46
CA ALA A 121 -0.71 5.21 -19.25
C ALA A 121 -1.06 4.22 -20.37
N ARG A 122 -0.05 3.58 -20.98
CA ARG A 122 -0.21 2.61 -22.08
C ARG A 122 -0.58 1.20 -21.64
N ALA A 123 -0.57 0.91 -20.34
CA ALA A 123 -0.91 -0.41 -19.84
C ALA A 123 -2.42 -0.67 -19.94
N LYS A 124 -2.79 -1.77 -20.61
CA LYS A 124 -4.18 -2.23 -20.73
C LYS A 124 -4.53 -3.16 -19.55
N GLY A 125 -5.79 -3.16 -19.11
CA GLY A 125 -6.27 -4.10 -18.09
C GLY A 125 -5.92 -3.74 -16.64
N LYS A 126 -5.80 -2.46 -16.31
CA LYS A 126 -5.45 -1.96 -14.96
C LYS A 126 -6.33 -2.53 -13.84
N VAL A 127 -7.62 -2.75 -14.10
CA VAL A 127 -8.54 -3.38 -13.13
C VAL A 127 -8.12 -4.81 -12.81
N LEU A 128 -7.71 -5.60 -13.80
CA LEU A 128 -7.22 -6.96 -13.57
C LEU A 128 -5.90 -6.95 -12.80
N VAL A 129 -5.00 -6.00 -13.08
CA VAL A 129 -3.76 -5.83 -12.32
C VAL A 129 -4.08 -5.57 -10.85
N GLY A 130 -4.92 -4.57 -10.56
CA GLY A 130 -5.35 -4.27 -9.19
C GLY A 130 -6.03 -5.45 -8.50
N ALA A 131 -6.98 -6.12 -9.17
CA ALA A 131 -7.66 -7.28 -8.63
C ALA A 131 -6.70 -8.44 -8.32
N SER A 132 -5.74 -8.70 -9.20
CA SER A 132 -4.75 -9.77 -8.98
C SER A 132 -3.79 -9.47 -7.83
N VAL A 133 -3.42 -8.19 -7.62
CA VAL A 133 -2.61 -7.79 -6.47
C VAL A 133 -3.40 -8.04 -5.20
N VAL A 134 -4.65 -7.60 -5.11
CA VAL A 134 -5.47 -7.82 -3.91
C VAL A 134 -5.73 -9.30 -3.64
N LEU A 135 -5.99 -10.09 -4.68
CA LEU A 135 -6.39 -11.48 -4.54
C LEU A 135 -5.20 -12.42 -4.30
N PHE A 136 -4.08 -12.25 -5.02
CA PHE A 136 -3.02 -13.25 -5.05
C PHE A 136 -1.74 -12.84 -4.31
N TYR A 137 -1.37 -11.56 -4.32
CA TYR A 137 -0.14 -11.10 -3.69
C TYR A 137 -0.07 -11.41 -2.17
N PRO A 138 -1.14 -11.27 -1.36
CA PRO A 138 -1.08 -11.59 0.07
C PRO A 138 -0.63 -13.02 0.36
N PHE A 139 -0.98 -13.98 -0.49
CA PHE A 139 -0.60 -15.38 -0.33
C PHE A 139 0.88 -15.60 -0.69
N LEU A 140 1.34 -15.00 -1.79
CA LEU A 140 2.74 -15.08 -2.19
C LEU A 140 3.65 -14.36 -1.17
N ALA A 141 3.29 -13.15 -0.77
CA ALA A 141 4.00 -12.37 0.23
C ALA A 141 3.97 -13.04 1.60
N GLY A 142 2.82 -13.57 2.02
CA GLY A 142 2.68 -14.31 3.27
C GLY A 142 3.62 -15.52 3.33
N TYR A 143 3.77 -16.24 2.21
CA TYR A 143 4.74 -17.33 2.12
C TYR A 143 6.19 -16.85 2.14
N LEU A 144 6.54 -15.80 1.40
CA LEU A 144 7.89 -15.23 1.41
C LEU A 144 8.29 -14.76 2.81
N PHE A 145 7.38 -14.11 3.54
CA PHE A 145 7.68 -13.53 4.84
C PHE A 145 7.66 -14.55 5.98
N SER A 146 6.78 -15.55 5.91
CA SER A 146 6.64 -16.55 7.00
C SER A 146 7.45 -17.82 6.76
N GLY A 147 7.69 -18.19 5.50
CA GLY A 147 8.26 -19.49 5.13
C GLY A 147 7.42 -20.67 5.63
N GLY A 148 8.08 -21.82 5.76
CA GLY A 148 7.51 -23.06 6.29
C GLY A 148 6.80 -23.93 5.25
N ASP A 149 6.05 -24.91 5.74
CA ASP A 149 5.35 -25.87 4.89
C ASP A 149 4.14 -25.25 4.21
N LYS A 150 3.98 -25.54 2.91
CA LYS A 150 2.83 -25.09 2.13
C LYS A 150 1.80 -26.19 2.08
N GLY A 151 0.67 -25.98 2.75
CA GLY A 151 -0.54 -26.78 2.49
C GLY A 151 -1.04 -26.58 1.05
N LEU A 152 -1.90 -27.49 0.58
CA LEU A 152 -2.42 -27.49 -0.79
C LEU A 152 -2.99 -26.13 -1.21
N PHE A 153 -3.79 -25.51 -0.36
CA PHE A 153 -4.40 -24.20 -0.63
C PHE A 153 -3.36 -23.11 -0.91
N MET A 154 -2.32 -23.01 -0.07
CA MET A 154 -1.25 -22.03 -0.26
C MET A 154 -0.49 -22.28 -1.55
N GLN A 155 -0.19 -23.54 -1.88
CA GLN A 155 0.49 -23.87 -3.14
C GLN A 155 -0.32 -23.44 -4.37
N LEU A 156 -1.64 -23.66 -4.36
CA LEU A 156 -2.52 -23.24 -5.44
C LEU A 156 -2.57 -21.70 -5.57
N MET A 157 -2.67 -20.98 -4.44
CA MET A 157 -2.70 -19.52 -4.44
C MET A 157 -1.37 -18.90 -4.89
N ILE A 158 -0.23 -19.47 -4.47
CA ILE A 158 1.11 -19.05 -4.91
C ILE A 158 1.28 -19.29 -6.41
N SER A 159 0.84 -20.44 -6.92
CA SER A 159 0.90 -20.76 -8.36
C SER A 159 0.04 -19.77 -9.17
N GLY A 160 -1.17 -19.48 -8.68
CA GLY A 160 -2.04 -18.45 -9.24
C GLY A 160 -1.39 -17.07 -9.22
N ALA A 161 -0.69 -16.72 -8.14
CA ALA A 161 0.04 -15.47 -8.01
C ALA A 161 1.15 -15.32 -9.05
N ILE A 162 1.98 -16.35 -9.21
CA ILE A 162 3.09 -16.37 -10.18
C ILE A 162 2.55 -16.20 -11.60
N VAL A 163 1.50 -16.95 -11.95
CA VAL A 163 0.88 -16.88 -13.28
C VAL A 163 0.21 -15.52 -13.51
N ALA A 164 -0.53 -15.00 -12.54
CA ALA A 164 -1.18 -13.70 -12.65
C ALA A 164 -0.15 -12.57 -12.81
N PHE A 165 0.94 -12.60 -12.03
CA PHE A 165 2.05 -11.66 -12.17
C PHE A 165 2.67 -11.73 -13.58
N ALA A 166 3.00 -12.95 -14.05
CA ALA A 166 3.59 -13.14 -15.38
C ALA A 166 2.67 -12.63 -16.50
N ILE A 167 1.37 -12.95 -16.45
CA ILE A 167 0.38 -12.49 -17.43
C ILE A 167 0.26 -10.95 -17.41
N ASN A 168 0.20 -10.34 -16.23
CA ASN A 168 0.10 -8.89 -16.08
C ASN A 168 1.32 -8.16 -16.62
N MET A 169 2.53 -8.66 -16.29
CA MET A 169 3.78 -8.09 -16.79
C MET A 169 3.85 -8.24 -18.30
N ALA A 170 3.58 -9.43 -18.82
CA ALA A 170 3.64 -9.69 -20.26
C ALA A 170 2.56 -8.88 -21.04
N ASN A 171 1.36 -8.67 -20.47
CA ASN A 171 0.35 -7.78 -21.04
C ASN A 171 0.77 -6.31 -21.02
N THR A 172 1.47 -5.87 -19.98
CA THR A 172 2.02 -4.52 -19.89
C THR A 172 3.11 -4.29 -20.94
N ILE A 173 4.04 -5.25 -21.06
CA ILE A 173 5.12 -5.23 -22.05
C ILE A 173 4.54 -5.23 -23.48
N ALA A 174 3.58 -6.12 -23.76
CA ALA A 174 2.89 -6.16 -25.06
C ALA A 174 2.16 -4.84 -25.38
N GLY A 175 1.54 -4.21 -24.36
CA GLY A 175 0.89 -2.91 -24.48
C GLY A 175 1.86 -1.76 -24.77
N ILE A 176 3.06 -1.79 -24.17
CA ILE A 176 4.10 -0.77 -24.39
C ILE A 176 4.73 -0.92 -25.78
N ILE A 177 5.09 -2.14 -26.19
CA ILE A 177 5.85 -2.39 -27.43
C ILE A 177 4.93 -2.34 -28.66
N LYS A 178 3.80 -3.04 -28.63
CA LYS A 178 2.95 -3.26 -29.84
C LYS A 178 1.57 -2.63 -29.76
N GLN A 179 1.24 -1.91 -28.67
CA GLN A 179 -0.10 -1.37 -28.39
C GLN A 179 -1.23 -2.42 -28.41
N GLN A 180 -0.90 -3.71 -28.28
CA GLN A 180 -1.84 -4.84 -28.34
C GLN A 180 -1.94 -5.52 -26.97
N SER A 181 -3.05 -6.22 -26.71
CA SER A 181 -3.15 -7.06 -25.51
C SER A 181 -2.34 -8.35 -25.69
N ILE A 182 -1.94 -8.98 -24.59
CA ILE A 182 -1.20 -10.25 -24.67
C ILE A 182 -1.98 -11.34 -25.40
N ALA A 183 -3.30 -11.39 -25.22
CA ALA A 183 -4.15 -12.34 -25.93
C ALA A 183 -4.01 -12.17 -27.45
N GLN A 184 -4.06 -10.93 -27.95
CA GLN A 184 -3.87 -10.64 -29.38
C GLN A 184 -2.45 -10.93 -29.86
N PHE A 185 -1.44 -10.62 -29.03
CA PHE A 185 -0.04 -10.93 -29.33
C PHE A 185 0.19 -12.44 -29.47
N VAL A 186 -0.31 -13.24 -28.54
CA VAL A 186 -0.17 -14.70 -28.53
C VAL A 186 -0.89 -15.33 -29.71
N ILE A 187 -2.14 -14.92 -29.98
CA ILE A 187 -2.92 -15.41 -31.12
C ILE A 187 -2.20 -15.09 -32.45
N LYS A 188 -1.65 -13.89 -32.59
CA LYS A 188 -0.89 -13.48 -33.78
C LYS A 188 0.44 -14.24 -33.90
N SER A 189 1.14 -14.46 -32.80
CA SER A 189 2.41 -15.20 -32.80
C SER A 189 2.23 -16.68 -33.11
N LEU A 190 1.10 -17.28 -32.75
CA LEU A 190 0.76 -18.68 -33.03
C LEU A 190 0.10 -18.86 -34.41
N GLY A 191 -0.03 -17.81 -35.21
CA GLY A 191 -0.62 -17.87 -36.55
C GLY A 191 -2.13 -18.18 -36.58
N GLN A 192 -2.82 -18.09 -35.44
CA GLN A 192 -4.24 -18.43 -35.28
C GLN A 192 -5.17 -17.23 -35.47
N THR A 193 -4.80 -16.25 -36.30
CA THR A 193 -5.57 -15.01 -36.49
C THR A 193 -6.92 -15.23 -37.17
N ASN A 194 -7.05 -16.31 -37.96
CA ASN A 194 -8.28 -16.66 -38.68
C ASN A 194 -9.12 -17.76 -37.99
N ALA A 195 -8.70 -18.21 -36.80
CA ALA A 195 -9.40 -19.26 -36.08
C ALA A 195 -10.64 -18.73 -35.35
N THR A 196 -11.67 -19.57 -35.21
CA THR A 196 -12.91 -19.27 -34.50
C THR A 196 -12.64 -18.81 -33.06
N ASP A 197 -13.40 -17.84 -32.55
CA ASP A 197 -13.28 -17.28 -31.19
C ASP A 197 -13.23 -18.34 -30.08
N LYS A 198 -13.95 -19.45 -30.25
CA LYS A 198 -13.94 -20.59 -29.31
C LYS A 198 -12.57 -21.26 -29.24
N THR A 199 -11.91 -21.44 -30.39
CA THR A 199 -10.57 -22.05 -30.49
C THR A 199 -9.52 -21.12 -29.88
N GLN A 200 -9.61 -19.82 -30.16
CA GLN A 200 -8.71 -18.82 -29.56
C GLN A 200 -8.84 -18.78 -28.02
N ARG A 201 -10.06 -18.79 -27.49
CA ARG A 201 -10.30 -18.82 -26.04
C ARG A 201 -9.79 -20.10 -25.39
N ASN A 202 -10.07 -21.27 -25.99
CA ASN A 202 -9.62 -22.55 -25.46
C ASN A 202 -8.08 -22.64 -25.44
N LEU A 203 -7.42 -22.11 -26.47
CA LEU A 203 -5.96 -22.04 -26.52
C LEU A 203 -5.39 -21.17 -25.40
N LEU A 204 -5.98 -19.99 -25.15
CA LEU A 204 -5.54 -19.13 -24.05
C LEU A 204 -5.75 -19.80 -22.69
N ILE A 205 -6.88 -20.47 -22.47
CA ILE A 205 -7.14 -21.23 -21.23
C ILE A 205 -6.13 -22.36 -21.07
N ALA A 206 -5.82 -23.08 -22.14
CA ALA A 206 -4.82 -24.15 -22.11
C ALA A 206 -3.43 -23.60 -21.75
N LEU A 207 -3.01 -22.48 -22.33
CA LEU A 207 -1.74 -21.83 -21.97
C LEU A 207 -1.68 -21.40 -20.50
N VAL A 208 -2.78 -20.82 -19.98
CA VAL A 208 -2.87 -20.46 -18.55
C VAL A 208 -2.81 -21.70 -17.67
N ALA A 209 -3.52 -22.78 -18.03
CA ALA A 209 -3.50 -24.04 -17.29
C ALA A 209 -2.11 -24.69 -17.28
N VAL A 210 -1.42 -24.69 -18.42
CA VAL A 210 -0.02 -25.17 -18.52
C VAL A 210 0.92 -24.29 -17.70
N GLY A 211 0.77 -22.96 -17.78
CA GLY A 211 1.54 -22.03 -16.96
C GLY A 211 1.31 -22.25 -15.46
N PHE A 212 0.07 -22.54 -15.06
CA PHE A 212 -0.29 -22.85 -13.68
C PHE A 212 0.33 -24.16 -13.21
N ALA A 213 0.25 -25.23 -14.02
CA ALA A 213 0.89 -26.51 -13.69
C ALA A 213 2.41 -26.36 -13.59
N ALA A 214 3.05 -25.64 -14.52
CA ALA A 214 4.47 -25.35 -14.47
C ALA A 214 4.85 -24.54 -13.23
N ALA A 215 4.09 -23.49 -12.90
CA ALA A 215 4.31 -22.69 -11.69
C ALA A 215 4.15 -23.53 -10.42
N TYR A 216 3.14 -24.41 -10.38
CA TYR A 216 2.89 -25.31 -9.25
C TYR A 216 4.06 -26.27 -9.01
N LEU A 217 4.57 -26.90 -10.07
CA LEU A 217 5.73 -27.79 -10.00
C LEU A 217 7.00 -27.03 -9.59
N TRP A 218 7.23 -25.86 -10.19
CA TRP A 218 8.41 -25.05 -9.88
C TRP A 218 8.41 -24.60 -8.42
N GLN A 219 7.31 -23.99 -7.96
CA GLN A 219 7.22 -23.51 -6.58
C GLN A 219 7.19 -24.66 -5.57
N SER A 220 6.76 -25.87 -5.95
CA SER A 220 6.72 -27.03 -5.03
C SER A 220 8.08 -27.32 -4.41
N SER A 221 9.15 -27.08 -5.17
CA SER A 221 10.54 -27.27 -4.73
C SER A 221 11.05 -26.23 -3.72
N TRP A 222 10.33 -25.12 -3.52
CA TRP A 222 10.77 -24.07 -2.60
C TRP A 222 10.65 -24.51 -1.15
N THR A 223 11.77 -24.46 -0.44
CA THR A 223 11.88 -24.68 1.01
C THR A 223 12.48 -23.44 1.65
N VAL A 224 11.61 -22.66 2.30
CA VAL A 224 11.96 -21.36 2.88
C VAL A 224 11.86 -21.50 4.40
N GLU A 225 12.90 -21.10 5.15
CA GLU A 225 12.95 -21.27 6.61
C GLU A 225 11.73 -20.64 7.28
N PHE A 226 11.10 -21.34 8.22
CA PHE A 226 9.96 -20.81 8.93
C PHE A 226 10.37 -19.71 9.94
N VAL A 227 9.86 -18.49 9.73
CA VAL A 227 10.05 -17.36 10.63
C VAL A 227 8.74 -17.07 11.35
N THR A 228 8.72 -17.29 12.66
CA THR A 228 7.56 -17.01 13.50
C THR A 228 7.13 -15.54 13.46
N TRP A 229 5.80 -15.32 13.48
CA TRP A 229 5.18 -13.99 13.49
C TRP A 229 5.61 -13.12 14.68
N THR A 230 6.11 -13.70 15.77
CA THR A 230 6.54 -12.94 16.97
C THR A 230 7.84 -12.17 16.73
N LYS A 231 8.59 -12.54 15.67
CA LYS A 231 9.78 -11.83 15.22
C LYS A 231 9.45 -10.68 14.27
N TRP A 232 8.23 -10.64 13.72
CA TRP A 232 7.81 -9.57 12.82
C TRP A 232 7.58 -8.30 13.62
N GLY A 233 8.08 -7.18 13.13
CA GLY A 233 7.92 -5.90 13.79
C GLY A 233 8.37 -4.74 12.91
N GLY A 234 8.55 -3.59 13.56
CA GLY A 234 8.97 -2.37 12.89
C GLY A 234 7.95 -1.89 11.85
N LEU A 235 8.44 -1.07 10.92
CA LEU A 235 7.65 -0.53 9.82
C LEU A 235 7.07 -1.63 8.93
N PHE A 236 7.78 -2.74 8.73
CA PHE A 236 7.36 -3.89 7.95
C PHE A 236 6.00 -4.43 8.43
N LEU A 237 5.87 -4.67 9.74
CA LEU A 237 4.62 -5.17 10.30
C LEU A 237 3.47 -4.17 10.09
N THR A 238 3.73 -2.88 10.28
CA THR A 238 2.75 -1.82 10.04
C THR A 238 2.30 -1.81 8.57
N LEU A 239 3.24 -1.87 7.62
CA LEU A 239 2.95 -1.88 6.19
C LEU A 239 2.14 -3.11 5.77
N VAL A 240 2.44 -4.28 6.33
CA VAL A 240 1.67 -5.51 6.07
C VAL A 240 0.24 -5.35 6.56
N ILE A 241 0.04 -4.92 7.82
CA ILE A 241 -1.29 -4.75 8.40
C ILE A 241 -2.08 -3.68 7.65
N SER A 242 -1.47 -2.52 7.35
CA SER A 242 -2.15 -1.46 6.61
C SER A 242 -2.44 -1.86 5.17
N GLY A 243 -1.50 -2.51 4.49
CA GLY A 243 -1.65 -2.92 3.09
C GLY A 243 -2.78 -3.93 2.92
N ILE A 244 -2.76 -5.02 3.70
CA ILE A 244 -3.84 -6.02 3.67
C ILE A 244 -5.14 -5.40 4.17
N GLY A 245 -5.08 -4.60 5.25
CA GLY A 245 -6.21 -3.89 5.81
C GLY A 245 -6.96 -3.05 4.78
N ILE A 246 -6.26 -2.17 4.07
CA ILE A 246 -6.84 -1.30 3.02
C ILE A 246 -7.35 -2.12 1.84
N ALA A 247 -6.55 -3.08 1.36
CA ALA A 247 -6.89 -3.90 0.20
C ALA A 247 -8.16 -4.73 0.41
N SER A 248 -8.35 -5.28 1.62
CA SER A 248 -9.53 -6.09 1.98
C SER A 248 -10.70 -5.24 2.48
N ALA A 249 -10.46 -4.13 3.17
CA ALA A 249 -11.51 -3.25 3.67
C ALA A 249 -12.24 -2.51 2.55
N MET A 250 -11.54 -2.12 1.47
CA MET A 250 -12.15 -1.37 0.37
C MET A 250 -13.30 -2.14 -0.31
N PRO A 251 -13.14 -3.41 -0.73
CA PRO A 251 -14.28 -4.21 -1.21
C PRO A 251 -15.39 -4.36 -0.17
N GLY A 252 -15.03 -4.62 1.10
CA GLY A 252 -15.99 -4.75 2.20
C GLY A 252 -16.83 -3.48 2.38
N GLY A 253 -16.20 -2.31 2.37
CA GLY A 253 -16.87 -1.02 2.49
C GLY A 253 -17.74 -0.68 1.28
N ILE A 254 -17.33 -1.06 0.07
CA ILE A 254 -18.19 -0.94 -1.12
C ILE A 254 -19.46 -1.78 -0.94
N ILE A 255 -19.33 -3.03 -0.48
CA ILE A 255 -20.47 -3.93 -0.25
C ILE A 255 -21.40 -3.35 0.82
N LEU A 256 -20.87 -2.87 1.95
CA LEU A 256 -21.64 -2.25 3.03
C LEU A 256 -22.32 -0.95 2.57
N ALA A 257 -21.64 -0.12 1.77
CA ALA A 257 -22.20 1.10 1.22
C ALA A 257 -23.37 0.82 0.25
N LEU A 258 -23.23 -0.20 -0.60
CA LEU A 258 -24.32 -0.68 -1.46
C LEU A 258 -25.47 -1.26 -0.62
N GLY A 259 -25.17 -2.04 0.43
CA GLY A 259 -26.13 -2.59 1.37
C GLY A 259 -26.96 -1.50 2.07
N ARG A 260 -26.33 -0.41 2.51
CA ARG A 260 -27.00 0.77 3.08
C ARG A 260 -27.99 1.44 2.11
N ARG A 261 -27.75 1.34 0.80
CA ARG A 261 -28.63 1.88 -0.26
C ARG A 261 -29.66 0.88 -0.78
N SER A 262 -29.67 -0.36 -0.27
CA SER A 262 -30.57 -1.41 -0.72
C SER A 262 -32.03 -1.12 -0.39
N LYS A 263 -32.94 -1.59 -1.26
CA LYS A 263 -34.39 -1.54 -1.04
C LYS A 263 -34.87 -2.58 -0.02
N LEU A 264 -34.09 -3.66 0.18
CA LEU A 264 -34.43 -4.71 1.14
C LEU A 264 -34.16 -4.20 2.57
N PRO A 265 -35.18 -4.12 3.45
CA PRO A 265 -35.04 -3.49 4.76
C PRO A 265 -34.02 -4.21 5.64
N VAL A 266 -33.96 -5.55 5.58
CA VAL A 266 -33.00 -6.36 6.36
C VAL A 266 -31.56 -6.00 6.02
N LEU A 267 -31.20 -5.97 4.72
CA LEU A 267 -29.83 -5.66 4.30
C LEU A 267 -29.43 -4.23 4.67
N ARG A 268 -30.37 -3.28 4.53
CA ARG A 268 -30.14 -1.88 4.91
C ARG A 268 -29.89 -1.74 6.41
N VAL A 269 -30.70 -2.38 7.25
CA VAL A 269 -30.55 -2.32 8.71
C VAL A 269 -29.26 -2.99 9.16
N LEU A 270 -28.93 -4.17 8.65
CA LEU A 270 -27.68 -4.87 9.01
C LEU A 270 -26.44 -4.05 8.60
N SER A 271 -26.42 -3.51 7.38
CA SER A 271 -25.27 -2.73 6.89
C SER A 271 -25.12 -1.41 7.65
N THR A 272 -26.24 -0.71 7.89
CA THR A 272 -26.22 0.56 8.64
C THR A 272 -25.83 0.34 10.09
N GLY A 273 -26.38 -0.70 10.74
CA GLY A 273 -26.03 -1.06 12.11
C GLY A 273 -24.55 -1.41 12.26
N PHE A 274 -24.00 -2.21 11.34
CA PHE A 274 -22.57 -2.51 11.33
C PHE A 274 -21.71 -1.23 11.23
N ILE A 275 -22.01 -0.35 10.27
CA ILE A 275 -21.26 0.90 10.07
C ILE A 275 -21.33 1.79 11.32
N GLU A 276 -22.52 2.02 11.88
CA GLU A 276 -22.69 2.89 13.04
C GLU A 276 -22.01 2.34 14.31
N ILE A 277 -22.06 1.01 14.53
CA ILE A 277 -21.40 0.36 15.67
C ILE A 277 -19.89 0.55 15.58
N PHE A 278 -19.27 0.17 14.46
CA PHE A 278 -17.81 0.20 14.34
C PHE A 278 -17.26 1.64 14.30
N ARG A 279 -18.02 2.60 13.79
CA ARG A 279 -17.66 4.03 13.87
C ARG A 279 -17.74 4.62 15.28
N SER A 280 -18.54 4.00 16.16
CA SER A 280 -18.72 4.46 17.55
C SER A 280 -17.71 3.83 18.52
N VAL A 281 -17.06 2.73 18.15
CA VAL A 281 -16.15 1.97 19.01
C VAL A 281 -14.69 2.33 18.72
N PRO A 282 -13.84 2.61 19.72
CA PRO A 282 -12.41 2.85 19.48
C PRO A 282 -11.70 1.65 18.84
N LEU A 283 -10.77 1.88 17.90
CA LEU A 283 -10.01 0.79 17.29
C LEU A 283 -9.26 -0.07 18.33
N ILE A 284 -8.74 0.55 19.40
CA ILE A 284 -8.01 -0.18 20.45
C ILE A 284 -8.89 -1.22 21.16
N THR A 285 -10.19 -0.93 21.36
CA THR A 285 -11.10 -1.88 21.99
C THR A 285 -11.44 -3.04 21.06
N VAL A 286 -11.55 -2.79 19.76
CA VAL A 286 -11.74 -3.85 18.75
C VAL A 286 -10.51 -4.76 18.69
N LEU A 287 -9.31 -4.17 18.67
CA LEU A 287 -8.06 -4.92 18.68
C LEU A 287 -7.89 -5.76 19.95
N PHE A 288 -8.21 -5.19 21.12
CA PHE A 288 -8.20 -5.94 22.37
C PHE A 288 -9.20 -7.10 22.31
N MET A 289 -10.46 -6.85 21.96
CA MET A 289 -11.48 -7.90 21.87
C MET A 289 -11.08 -9.02 20.90
N ALA A 290 -10.51 -8.69 19.75
CA ALA A 290 -10.06 -9.68 18.77
C ALA A 290 -8.86 -10.52 19.24
N THR A 291 -7.95 -9.94 20.03
CA THR A 291 -6.67 -10.61 20.39
C THR A 291 -6.66 -11.23 21.78
N THR A 292 -7.53 -10.79 22.68
CA THR A 292 -7.58 -11.25 24.08
C THR A 292 -8.89 -11.96 24.41
N MET A 293 -10.04 -11.44 23.97
CA MET A 293 -11.34 -12.01 24.32
C MET A 293 -11.77 -13.11 23.34
N PHE A 294 -11.65 -12.89 22.02
CA PHE A 294 -12.07 -13.85 21.00
C PHE A 294 -11.43 -15.25 21.19
N PRO A 295 -10.13 -15.39 21.50
CA PRO A 295 -9.53 -16.69 21.76
C PRO A 295 -10.16 -17.48 22.90
N LEU A 296 -10.79 -16.82 23.89
CA LEU A 296 -11.44 -17.48 25.02
C LEU A 296 -12.72 -18.23 24.62
N PHE A 297 -13.33 -17.86 23.48
CA PHE A 297 -14.52 -18.51 22.95
C PHE A 297 -14.20 -19.61 21.93
N MET A 298 -12.93 -19.80 21.58
CA MET A 298 -12.52 -20.82 20.62
C MET A 298 -12.37 -22.20 21.29
N PRO A 299 -12.70 -23.30 20.60
CA PRO A 299 -12.50 -24.64 21.12
C PRO A 299 -11.03 -24.91 21.48
N GLU A 300 -10.80 -25.75 22.49
CA GLU A 300 -9.45 -26.17 22.87
C GLU A 300 -8.71 -26.76 21.66
N GLY A 301 -7.50 -26.24 21.41
CA GLY A 301 -6.65 -26.63 20.28
C GLY A 301 -6.75 -25.72 19.04
N PHE A 302 -7.72 -24.81 18.95
CA PHE A 302 -7.78 -23.84 17.84
C PHE A 302 -7.02 -22.55 18.16
N VAL A 303 -5.70 -22.55 17.90
CA VAL A 303 -4.85 -21.36 18.12
C VAL A 303 -4.73 -20.55 16.83
N LEU A 304 -5.52 -19.48 16.73
CA LEU A 304 -5.34 -18.51 15.64
C LEU A 304 -4.11 -17.65 15.85
N ASN A 305 -3.48 -17.30 14.73
CA ASN A 305 -2.43 -16.30 14.68
C ASN A 305 -2.93 -14.94 15.16
N LYS A 306 -2.24 -14.35 16.16
CA LYS A 306 -2.53 -12.98 16.63
C LYS A 306 -2.47 -11.95 15.50
N LEU A 307 -1.55 -12.10 14.56
CA LEU A 307 -1.46 -11.23 13.38
C LEU A 307 -2.73 -11.30 12.52
N VAL A 308 -3.27 -12.51 12.30
CA VAL A 308 -4.50 -12.70 11.53
C VAL A 308 -5.70 -12.07 12.24
N GLN A 309 -5.80 -12.24 13.57
CA GLN A 309 -6.85 -11.61 14.37
C GLN A 309 -6.79 -10.07 14.26
N VAL A 310 -5.59 -9.50 14.36
CA VAL A 310 -5.37 -8.05 14.19
C VAL A 310 -5.77 -7.60 12.79
N ILE A 311 -5.37 -8.32 11.74
CA ILE A 311 -5.73 -7.97 10.36
C ILE A 311 -7.25 -7.99 10.17
N ILE A 312 -7.94 -9.04 10.66
CA ILE A 312 -9.41 -9.12 10.57
C ILE A 312 -10.07 -7.94 11.29
N ALA A 313 -9.62 -7.62 12.50
CA ALA A 313 -10.14 -6.48 13.26
C ALA A 313 -9.94 -5.15 12.52
N VAL A 314 -8.75 -4.92 11.96
CA VAL A 314 -8.43 -3.73 11.16
C VAL A 314 -9.28 -3.67 9.88
N VAL A 315 -9.49 -4.79 9.20
CA VAL A 315 -10.34 -4.86 8.00
C VAL A 315 -11.79 -4.51 8.31
N LEU A 316 -12.36 -5.08 9.38
CA LEU A 316 -13.74 -4.80 9.79
C LEU A 316 -13.92 -3.33 10.20
N PHE A 317 -12.97 -2.79 10.96
CA PHE A 317 -12.99 -1.40 11.40
C PHE A 317 -12.89 -0.42 10.23
N ASN A 318 -11.95 -0.64 9.31
CA ASN A 318 -11.71 0.25 8.16
C ASN A 318 -12.73 0.08 7.02
N ALA A 319 -13.55 -0.96 7.04
CA ALA A 319 -14.60 -1.16 6.03
C ALA A 319 -15.80 -0.21 6.21
N CYS A 320 -15.89 0.51 7.33
CA CYS A 320 -17.04 1.34 7.70
C CYS A 320 -16.92 2.81 7.25
#